data_AF-A0A7S0YJI8-F1
#
_entry.id   AF-A0A7S0YJI8-F1
#
_cell.length_a   1.000
_cell.length_b   1.000
_cell.length_c   1.000
_cell.angle_alpha   90.00
_cell.angle_beta   90.00
_cell.angle_gamma   90.00
#
_symmetry.space_group_name_H-M   'P 1'
#
loop_
_entity.id
_entity.type
_entity.pdbx_description
1 polymer ?
#
loop_
_entity_poly.entity_id
_entity_poly.type
_entity_poly.pdbx_seq_one_letter_code
_entity_poly.pdbx_strand_id
1 'polypeptide(L)'
;RASAETVGGFDKISGDIYCVSDIHTDHTDNFELVKSWPDRPDDALLLVGDVSHKLDVLEKTLALLKAKYGEVFFVPGNHELWVDREREPESDSVQKFESVLALCDRLGVRTRPALVGGCWVVPLFSFYDRSLDLTCDRGELLRDHGGHDLEA
;
A
#
# COMPACT_ATOMS: atom_id res chain seq x y z
N ARG A 1 -8.12 -36.56 -28.20
CA ARG A 1 -8.95 -35.89 -27.16
C ARG A 1 -8.49 -34.45 -27.12
N ALA A 2 -9.38 -33.54 -27.50
CA ALA A 2 -9.09 -32.13 -27.71
C ALA A 2 -8.74 -31.42 -26.39
N SER A 3 -7.85 -30.45 -26.51
CA SER A 3 -7.40 -29.49 -25.51
C SER A 3 -8.59 -28.73 -24.92
N ALA A 4 -8.67 -28.68 -23.60
CA ALA A 4 -9.52 -27.74 -22.90
C ALA A 4 -8.95 -26.33 -23.12
N GLU A 5 -9.70 -25.49 -23.84
CA GLU A 5 -9.50 -24.05 -23.83
C GLU A 5 -9.91 -23.53 -22.46
N THR A 6 -8.92 -23.15 -21.64
CA THR A 6 -9.17 -22.49 -20.36
C THR A 6 -9.53 -21.03 -20.64
N VAL A 7 -10.81 -20.71 -20.49
CA VAL A 7 -11.29 -19.33 -20.44
C VAL A 7 -10.77 -18.72 -19.13
N GLY A 8 -9.83 -17.76 -19.24
CA GLY A 8 -9.35 -16.94 -18.13
C GLY A 8 -8.03 -17.43 -17.52
N GLY A 9 -6.93 -16.73 -17.81
CA GLY A 9 -5.59 -17.06 -17.31
C GLY A 9 -5.43 -16.81 -15.81
N PHE A 10 -5.82 -17.79 -14.98
CA PHE A 10 -5.75 -17.72 -13.52
C PHE A 10 -4.82 -18.76 -12.87
N ASP A 11 -4.10 -19.57 -13.66
CA ASP A 11 -3.33 -20.73 -13.15
C ASP A 11 -1.80 -20.58 -13.34
N LYS A 12 -1.14 -19.63 -12.66
CA LYS A 12 0.33 -19.56 -12.70
C LYS A 12 1.07 -19.45 -11.38
N ILE A 13 0.39 -19.23 -10.26
CA ILE A 13 1.06 -19.23 -8.94
C ILE A 13 0.71 -20.51 -8.22
N SER A 14 1.70 -21.41 -8.15
CA SER A 14 1.66 -22.66 -7.38
C SER A 14 2.39 -22.55 -6.04
N GLY A 15 3.05 -21.44 -5.76
CA GLY A 15 3.83 -21.19 -4.55
C GLY A 15 3.03 -20.52 -3.42
N ASP A 16 3.76 -20.09 -2.40
CA ASP A 16 3.21 -19.48 -1.19
C ASP A 16 2.77 -18.03 -1.40
N ILE A 17 1.92 -17.52 -0.51
CA ILE A 17 1.54 -16.10 -0.46
C ILE A 17 2.21 -15.46 0.76
N TYR A 18 3.15 -14.54 0.51
CA TYR A 18 3.83 -13.75 1.53
C TYR A 18 3.16 -12.39 1.71
N CYS A 19 3.26 -11.80 2.90
CA CYS A 19 2.71 -10.48 3.19
C CYS A 19 3.68 -9.67 4.04
N VAL A 20 3.86 -8.39 3.72
CA VAL A 20 4.71 -7.44 4.46
C VAL A 20 4.21 -6.01 4.25
N SER A 21 4.43 -5.13 5.22
CA SER A 21 4.16 -3.69 5.17
C SER A 21 5.31 -2.92 5.80
N ASP A 22 5.25 -1.58 5.75
CA ASP A 22 6.12 -0.68 6.52
C ASP A 22 7.62 -0.94 6.26
N ILE A 23 7.97 -1.32 5.03
CA ILE A 23 9.36 -1.59 4.68
C ILE A 23 10.18 -0.30 4.56
N HIS A 24 9.54 0.87 4.41
CA HIS A 24 10.17 2.19 4.42
C HIS A 24 11.53 2.25 3.72
N THR A 25 11.59 1.90 2.44
CA THR A 25 12.84 1.81 1.66
C THR A 25 13.46 3.16 1.34
N ASP A 26 12.87 4.26 1.83
CA ASP A 26 13.56 5.55 1.97
C ASP A 26 14.78 5.47 2.89
N HIS A 27 14.79 4.50 3.81
CA HIS A 27 15.97 4.14 4.59
C HIS A 27 16.85 3.17 3.80
N THR A 28 18.11 3.57 3.57
CA THR A 28 19.08 2.78 2.79
C THR A 28 19.23 1.36 3.34
N ASP A 29 19.29 1.19 4.66
CA ASP A 29 19.45 -0.12 5.30
C ASP A 29 18.24 -1.03 5.02
N ASN A 30 17.03 -0.47 5.01
CA ASN A 30 15.83 -1.22 4.68
C ASN A 30 15.81 -1.62 3.20
N PHE A 31 16.22 -0.72 2.30
CA PHE A 31 16.32 -1.05 0.88
C PHE A 31 17.34 -2.16 0.61
N GLU A 32 18.51 -2.12 1.24
CA GLU A 32 19.51 -3.19 1.11
C GLU A 32 19.01 -4.51 1.73
N LEU A 33 18.25 -4.46 2.84
CA LEU A 33 17.59 -5.64 3.39
C LEU A 33 16.59 -6.25 2.39
N VAL A 34 15.71 -5.45 1.80
CA VAL A 34 14.73 -5.91 0.79
C VAL A 34 15.43 -6.51 -0.43
N LYS A 35 16.52 -5.88 -0.88
CA LYS A 35 17.35 -6.39 -1.98
C LYS A 35 18.01 -7.72 -1.67
N SER A 36 18.32 -7.98 -0.40
CA SER A 36 18.90 -9.26 0.07
C SER A 36 17.89 -10.42 0.11
N TRP A 37 16.58 -10.15 -0.01
CA TRP A 37 15.56 -11.19 -0.01
C TRP A 37 15.79 -12.21 -1.15
N PRO A 38 15.50 -13.50 -0.91
CA PRO A 38 15.65 -14.53 -1.92
C PRO A 38 14.70 -14.32 -3.10
N ASP A 39 15.08 -14.83 -4.26
CA ASP A 39 14.21 -14.87 -5.43
C ASP A 39 13.15 -15.98 -5.23
N ARG A 40 11.91 -15.67 -5.57
CA ARG A 40 10.71 -16.47 -5.32
C ARG A 40 9.75 -16.41 -6.52
N PRO A 41 10.19 -16.85 -7.71
CA PRO A 41 9.45 -16.67 -8.96
C PRO A 41 8.10 -17.41 -9.00
N ASP A 42 7.90 -18.40 -8.13
CA ASP A 42 6.67 -19.19 -8.04
C ASP A 42 5.70 -18.68 -6.95
N ASP A 43 6.13 -17.71 -6.12
CA ASP A 43 5.38 -17.18 -4.98
C ASP A 43 4.75 -15.81 -5.30
N ALA A 44 3.76 -15.42 -4.50
CA ALA A 44 3.18 -14.08 -4.51
C ALA A 44 3.62 -13.27 -3.28
N LEU A 45 3.83 -11.96 -3.47
CA LEU A 45 4.06 -11.01 -2.38
C LEU A 45 2.91 -10.01 -2.29
N LEU A 46 2.33 -9.85 -1.11
CA LEU A 46 1.39 -8.78 -0.77
C LEU A 46 2.16 -7.69 -0.02
N LEU A 47 2.38 -6.55 -0.68
CA LEU A 47 3.02 -5.39 -0.09
C LEU A 47 1.95 -4.39 0.33
N VAL A 48 1.63 -4.35 1.63
CA VAL A 48 0.39 -3.72 2.13
C VAL A 48 0.63 -2.36 2.82
N GLY A 49 1.37 -1.49 2.14
CA GLY A 49 1.54 -0.08 2.52
C GLY A 49 2.93 0.30 3.03
N ASP A 50 3.16 1.60 3.06
CA ASP A 50 4.27 2.28 3.73
C ASP A 50 5.67 1.81 3.27
N VAL A 51 5.88 1.91 1.96
CA VAL A 51 7.15 1.65 1.27
C VAL A 51 7.97 2.94 1.15
N SER A 52 7.40 3.98 0.54
CA SER A 52 8.09 5.25 0.36
C SER A 52 7.15 6.37 -0.09
N HIS A 53 7.38 7.57 0.41
CA HIS A 53 6.73 8.77 -0.12
C HIS A 53 7.38 9.28 -1.42
N LYS A 54 8.57 8.81 -1.81
CA LYS A 54 9.26 9.25 -3.02
C LYS A 54 8.96 8.30 -4.16
N LEU A 55 8.38 8.83 -5.25
CA LEU A 55 7.94 8.00 -6.37
C LEU A 55 9.10 7.24 -7.03
N ASP A 56 10.31 7.80 -7.06
CA ASP A 56 11.49 7.13 -7.64
C ASP A 56 12.01 5.98 -6.77
N VAL A 57 11.92 6.11 -5.43
CA VAL A 57 12.26 5.04 -4.48
C VAL A 57 11.21 3.94 -4.51
N LEU A 58 9.93 4.32 -4.57
CA LEU A 58 8.83 3.38 -4.74
C LEU A 58 8.98 2.59 -6.05
N GLU A 59 9.28 3.26 -7.17
CA GLU A 59 9.52 2.60 -8.47
C GLU A 59 10.66 1.58 -8.39
N LYS A 60 11.81 1.97 -7.83
CA LYS A 60 12.97 1.07 -7.65
C LYS A 60 12.60 -0.15 -6.80
N THR A 61 11.85 0.06 -5.72
CA THR A 61 11.46 -1.00 -4.79
C THR A 61 10.47 -1.96 -5.43
N LEU A 62 9.42 -1.44 -6.07
CA LEU A 62 8.42 -2.27 -6.75
C LEU A 62 9.02 -3.04 -7.94
N ALA A 63 9.89 -2.40 -8.74
CA ALA A 63 10.57 -3.07 -9.85
C ALA A 63 11.47 -4.22 -9.36
N LEU A 64 12.21 -4.00 -8.27
CA LEU A 64 13.02 -5.04 -7.62
C LEU A 64 12.14 -6.22 -7.16
N LEU A 65 11.03 -5.94 -6.47
CA LEU A 65 10.13 -6.99 -5.97
C LEU A 65 9.44 -7.74 -7.12
N LYS A 66 9.04 -7.05 -8.19
CA LYS A 66 8.50 -7.68 -9.41
C LYS A 66 9.51 -8.57 -10.12
N ALA A 67 10.81 -8.30 -9.99
CA ALA A 67 11.84 -9.19 -10.52
C ALA A 67 12.06 -10.43 -9.65
N LYS A 68 11.76 -10.35 -8.34
CA LYS A 68 11.96 -11.44 -7.38
C LYS A 68 10.76 -12.38 -7.26
N TYR A 69 9.54 -11.85 -7.32
CA TYR A 69 8.31 -12.61 -7.09
C TYR A 69 7.51 -12.81 -8.38
N GLY A 70 6.85 -13.97 -8.49
CA GLY A 70 5.96 -14.27 -9.62
C GLY A 70 4.78 -13.31 -9.72
N GLU A 71 4.22 -12.92 -8.58
CA GLU A 71 3.22 -11.87 -8.47
C GLU A 71 3.50 -10.92 -7.32
N VAL A 72 3.21 -9.64 -7.52
CA VAL A 72 3.28 -8.64 -6.45
C VAL A 72 1.99 -7.86 -6.45
N PHE A 73 1.34 -7.84 -5.30
CA PHE A 73 0.22 -6.96 -5.02
C PHE A 73 0.71 -5.78 -4.20
N PHE A 74 0.13 -4.61 -4.44
CA PHE A 74 0.42 -3.41 -3.67
C PHE A 74 -0.85 -2.70 -3.25
N VAL A 75 -0.85 -2.25 -2.00
CA VAL A 75 -1.82 -1.31 -1.44
C VAL A 75 -1.04 -0.12 -0.92
N PRO A 76 -1.25 1.11 -1.44
CA PRO A 76 -0.61 2.28 -0.88
C PRO A 76 -1.14 2.57 0.52
N GLY A 77 -0.23 2.86 1.44
CA GLY A 77 -0.51 3.36 2.77
C GLY A 77 -0.56 4.89 2.81
N ASN A 78 -0.54 5.48 4.01
CA ASN A 78 -0.53 6.93 4.15
C ASN A 78 0.79 7.54 3.68
N HIS A 79 1.91 6.83 3.85
CA HIS A 79 3.23 7.35 3.52
C HIS A 79 3.37 7.61 2.02
N GLU A 80 2.81 6.74 1.18
CA GLU A 80 2.76 6.95 -0.27
C GLU A 80 2.05 8.26 -0.65
N LEU A 81 1.14 8.77 0.18
CA LEU A 81 0.34 9.97 -0.11
C LEU A 81 0.93 11.27 0.45
N TRP A 82 2.06 11.23 1.15
CA TRP A 82 2.70 12.43 1.69
C TRP A 82 3.31 13.29 0.58
N VAL A 83 2.72 14.45 0.29
CA VAL A 83 3.24 15.35 -0.74
C VAL A 83 4.38 16.19 -0.18
N ASP A 84 5.55 16.13 -0.82
CA ASP A 84 6.65 17.07 -0.58
C ASP A 84 6.34 18.38 -1.31
N ARG A 85 5.81 19.36 -0.57
CA ARG A 85 5.39 20.66 -1.13
C ARG A 85 6.54 21.50 -1.66
N GLU A 86 7.78 21.24 -1.26
CA GLU A 86 8.94 21.96 -1.79
C GLU A 86 9.32 21.44 -3.18
N ARG A 87 9.16 20.13 -3.41
CA ARG A 87 9.48 19.48 -4.70
C ARG A 87 8.31 19.48 -5.67
N GLU A 88 7.10 19.34 -5.15
CA GLU A 88 5.86 19.17 -5.92
C GLU A 88 4.80 20.17 -5.43
N PRO A 89 5.03 21.49 -5.60
CA PRO A 89 4.18 22.52 -5.00
C PRO A 89 2.71 22.43 -5.44
N GLU A 90 2.49 22.03 -6.70
CA GLU A 90 1.15 21.93 -7.33
C GLU A 90 0.49 20.56 -7.16
N SER A 91 1.17 19.60 -6.52
CA SER A 91 0.66 18.23 -6.34
C SER A 91 -0.23 18.13 -5.10
N ASP A 92 -1.23 17.25 -5.14
CA ASP A 92 -2.02 16.86 -3.98
C ASP A 92 -1.99 15.34 -3.75
N SER A 93 -2.55 14.89 -2.63
CA SER A 93 -2.54 13.48 -2.25
C SER A 93 -3.37 12.60 -3.19
N VAL A 94 -4.38 13.15 -3.87
CA VAL A 94 -5.22 12.41 -4.83
C VAL A 94 -4.45 12.20 -6.12
N GLN A 95 -3.83 13.25 -6.65
CA GLN A 95 -2.94 13.16 -7.82
C GLN A 95 -1.75 12.25 -7.55
N LYS A 96 -1.20 12.29 -6.34
CA LYS A 96 -0.13 11.39 -5.92
C LYS A 96 -0.60 9.93 -5.85
N PHE A 97 -1.79 9.69 -5.30
CA PHE A 97 -2.41 8.36 -5.30
C PHE A 97 -2.59 7.81 -6.73
N GLU A 98 -3.11 8.63 -7.65
CA GLU A 98 -3.25 8.25 -9.07
C GLU A 98 -1.88 7.94 -9.71
N SER A 99 -0.85 8.73 -9.41
CA SER A 99 0.51 8.51 -9.89
C SER A 99 1.09 7.18 -9.39
N VAL A 100 0.83 6.83 -8.13
CA VAL A 100 1.23 5.54 -7.55
C VAL A 100 0.51 4.38 -8.23
N LEU A 101 -0.79 4.49 -8.49
CA LEU A 101 -1.53 3.45 -9.22
C LEU A 101 -1.04 3.29 -10.66
N ALA A 102 -0.76 4.41 -11.35
CA ALA A 102 -0.20 4.39 -12.69
C ALA A 102 1.21 3.76 -12.73
N LEU A 103 2.04 4.02 -11.72
CA LEU A 103 3.32 3.35 -11.54
C LEU A 103 3.14 1.83 -11.37
N CYS A 104 2.19 1.40 -10.53
CA CYS A 104 1.92 -0.01 -10.33
C CYS A 104 1.49 -0.71 -11.63
N ASP A 105 0.57 -0.09 -12.39
CA ASP A 105 0.10 -0.60 -13.68
C ASP A 105 1.27 -0.75 -14.67
N ARG A 106 2.12 0.28 -14.78
CA ARG A 106 3.33 0.27 -15.63
C ARG A 106 4.32 -0.85 -15.27
N LEU A 107 4.45 -1.18 -13.99
CA LEU A 107 5.34 -2.23 -13.50
C LEU A 107 4.69 -3.64 -13.47
N GLY A 108 3.39 -3.74 -13.78
CA GLY A 108 2.64 -4.99 -13.64
C GLY A 108 2.48 -5.44 -12.17
N VAL A 109 2.44 -4.48 -11.24
CA VAL A 109 2.10 -4.69 -9.84
C VAL A 109 0.58 -4.62 -9.69
N ARG A 110 -0.02 -5.62 -9.06
CA ARG A 110 -1.48 -5.72 -8.92
C ARG A 110 -2.02 -4.83 -7.82
N THR A 111 -3.00 -4.03 -8.20
CA THR A 111 -3.78 -3.17 -7.30
C THR A 111 -5.28 -3.51 -7.36
N ARG A 112 -5.62 -4.64 -7.99
CA ARG A 112 -7.00 -5.14 -8.21
C ARG A 112 -7.14 -6.59 -7.79
N PRO A 113 -8.37 -7.07 -7.54
CA PRO A 113 -8.59 -8.45 -7.10
C PRO A 113 -8.07 -9.49 -8.10
N ALA A 114 -7.48 -10.57 -7.60
CA ALA A 114 -7.08 -11.72 -8.41
C ALA A 114 -7.03 -13.01 -7.58
N LEU A 115 -7.17 -14.15 -8.25
CA LEU A 115 -7.02 -15.47 -7.66
C LEU A 115 -5.55 -15.88 -7.69
N VAL A 116 -5.02 -16.31 -6.54
CA VAL A 116 -3.63 -16.76 -6.35
C VAL A 116 -3.66 -18.07 -5.59
N GLY A 117 -3.19 -19.17 -6.19
CA GLY A 117 -3.19 -20.47 -5.53
C GLY A 117 -4.57 -20.93 -5.02
N GLY A 118 -5.65 -20.52 -5.69
CA GLY A 118 -7.03 -20.79 -5.24
C GLY A 118 -7.57 -19.85 -4.15
N CYS A 119 -6.80 -18.86 -3.71
CA CYS A 119 -7.20 -17.83 -2.75
C CYS A 119 -7.47 -16.49 -3.47
N TRP A 120 -8.59 -15.82 -3.17
CA TRP A 120 -8.84 -14.47 -3.67
C TRP A 120 -8.06 -13.46 -2.85
N VAL A 121 -7.17 -12.73 -3.51
CA VAL A 121 -6.51 -11.55 -2.97
C VAL A 121 -7.28 -10.33 -3.43
N VAL A 122 -7.73 -9.48 -2.49
CA VAL A 122 -8.56 -8.31 -2.75
C VAL A 122 -7.88 -7.08 -2.13
N PRO A 123 -7.07 -6.32 -2.91
CA PRO A 123 -6.49 -5.06 -2.44
C PRO A 123 -7.60 -4.04 -2.11
N LEU A 124 -7.53 -3.42 -0.94
CA LEU A 124 -8.52 -2.44 -0.47
C LEU A 124 -7.85 -1.11 -0.16
N PHE A 125 -8.37 -0.02 -0.72
CA PHE A 125 -7.95 1.35 -0.40
C PHE A 125 -8.87 1.93 0.66
N SER A 126 -8.70 1.43 1.89
CA SER A 126 -9.57 1.74 3.02
C SER A 126 -8.87 2.70 3.99
N PHE A 127 -8.70 3.94 3.55
CA PHE A 127 -8.24 5.02 4.42
C PHE A 127 -9.20 5.21 5.61
N TYR A 128 -8.78 6.01 6.58
CA TYR A 128 -9.49 6.19 7.84
C TYR A 128 -10.41 7.41 7.82
N ASP A 129 -11.48 7.33 8.61
CA ASP A 129 -12.32 8.47 9.00
C ASP A 129 -12.08 8.81 10.48
N ARG A 130 -12.45 10.02 10.89
CA ARG A 130 -12.34 10.48 12.28
C ARG A 130 -13.18 9.66 13.28
N SER A 131 -14.13 8.84 12.83
CA SER A 131 -14.91 7.96 13.72
C SER A 131 -14.05 6.99 14.55
N LEU A 132 -12.80 6.73 14.15
CA LEU A 132 -11.86 5.88 14.87
C LEU A 132 -10.93 6.69 15.80
N ASP A 133 -11.03 8.02 15.80
CA ASP A 133 -10.30 8.88 16.70
C ASP A 133 -10.96 8.86 18.09
N LEU A 134 -10.38 8.08 19.00
CA LEU A 134 -10.84 7.94 20.39
C LEU A 134 -10.73 9.26 21.20
N THR A 135 -10.14 10.32 20.62
CA THR A 135 -10.14 11.66 21.23
C THR A 135 -11.39 12.47 20.88
N CYS A 136 -12.14 12.09 19.84
CA CYS A 136 -13.39 12.73 19.45
C CYS A 136 -14.46 12.59 20.55
N ASP A 137 -14.53 11.44 21.23
CA ASP A 137 -15.41 11.23 22.40
C ASP A 137 -14.90 11.91 23.68
N ARG A 138 -13.62 12.28 23.76
CA ARG A 138 -13.09 13.05 24.91
C ARG A 138 -13.30 14.55 24.77
N GLY A 139 -13.70 15.03 23.59
CA GLY A 139 -13.94 16.45 23.31
C GLY A 139 -15.29 16.99 23.79
N GLU A 140 -16.29 16.13 24.04
CA GLU A 140 -17.54 16.54 24.70
C GLU A 140 -17.47 16.48 26.23
N LEU A 141 -16.52 15.71 26.80
CA LEU A 141 -16.29 15.61 28.24
C LEU A 141 -15.28 16.63 28.80
N LEU A 142 -14.60 17.39 27.92
CA LEU A 142 -13.73 18.52 28.27
C LEU A 142 -14.35 19.89 27.93
N ARG A 143 -15.68 19.95 27.80
CA ARG A 143 -16.40 21.21 27.97
C ARG A 143 -16.71 21.38 29.44
N ASP A 144 -15.88 22.19 30.09
CA ASP A 144 -16.13 22.77 31.39
C ASP A 144 -17.56 23.36 31.44
N HIS A 145 -18.47 22.65 32.08
CA HIS A 145 -19.76 23.14 32.50
C HIS A 145 -19.73 23.36 34.01
N GLY A 146 -19.12 24.46 34.44
CA GLY A 146 -19.27 25.00 35.79
C GLY A 146 -18.41 26.25 35.99
N GLY A 147 -18.94 27.45 36.22
CA GLY A 147 -20.32 27.83 36.46
C GLY A 147 -20.46 29.35 36.42
N HIS A 148 -21.71 29.78 36.31
CA HIS A 148 -22.14 31.09 36.77
C HIS A 148 -21.80 31.25 38.26
N ASP A 149 -21.19 32.37 38.68
CA ASP A 149 -21.93 33.43 39.40
C ASP A 149 -21.06 34.57 39.97
N LEU A 150 -21.53 35.80 39.68
CA LEU A 150 -21.71 36.99 40.55
C LEU A 150 -20.54 37.90 41.02
N GLU A 151 -20.78 39.19 40.70
CA GLU A 151 -20.49 40.45 41.41
C GLU A 151 -19.03 40.92 41.64
N ALA A 152 -18.62 42.02 41.00
CA ALA A 152 -18.82 43.41 41.46
C ALA A 152 -18.56 44.42 40.33
#